data_AF-A0A291BW15-F1
#
_entry.id   AF-A0A291BW15-F1
#
_cell.length_a   1.000
_cell.length_b   1.000
_cell.length_c   1.000
_cell.angle_alpha   90.00
_cell.angle_beta   90.00
_cell.angle_gamma   90.00
#
_symmetry.space_group_name_H-M   'P 1'
#
loop_
_entity.id
_entity.type
_entity.pdbx_description
1 polymer ?
#
loop_
_entity_poly.entity_id
_entity_poly.type
_entity_poly.pdbx_seq_one_letter_code
_entity_poly.pdbx_strand_id
1 'polypeptide(L)'
;MNVTSNIITSYSAVILKEMFKKVKAARSKLAKAQQREASLALGDVGTSRYWKTKGDVEFYYKEIQNVYSDMFELDCFSMWPDKTNQDIYSFVMNNEDIFEEYIDYVATNRLSNS
;
A
#
# COMPACT_ATOMS: atom_id res chain seq x y z
N MET A 1 -3.73 -28.54 9.39
CA MET A 1 -4.12 -27.14 9.11
C MET A 1 -5.01 -26.66 10.24
N ASN A 2 -4.72 -25.49 10.82
CA ASN A 2 -5.54 -24.85 11.87
C ASN A 2 -6.77 -24.19 11.22
N VAL A 3 -7.96 -24.32 11.83
CA VAL A 3 -9.23 -23.70 11.40
C VAL A 3 -9.07 -22.20 11.09
N THR A 4 -8.25 -21.47 11.84
CA THR A 4 -7.95 -20.05 11.61
C THR A 4 -7.27 -19.79 10.26
N SER A 5 -6.35 -20.66 9.83
CA SER A 5 -5.63 -20.56 8.54
C SER A 5 -6.56 -20.83 7.35
N ASN A 6 -7.56 -21.70 7.51
CA ASN A 6 -8.57 -21.95 6.47
C ASN A 6 -9.46 -20.72 6.26
N ILE A 7 -9.95 -20.08 7.34
CA ILE A 7 -10.76 -18.86 7.22
C ILE A 7 -9.96 -17.74 6.55
N ILE A 8 -8.74 -17.46 7.01
CA ILE A 8 -7.89 -16.40 6.42
C ILE A 8 -7.64 -16.67 4.92
N THR A 9 -7.36 -17.92 4.54
CA THR A 9 -7.19 -18.30 3.14
C THR A 9 -8.47 -18.10 2.32
N SER A 10 -9.65 -18.43 2.87
CA SER A 10 -10.93 -18.26 2.17
C SER A 10 -11.32 -16.80 1.95
N TYR A 11 -10.93 -15.90 2.84
CA TYR A 11 -11.28 -14.47 2.77
C TYR A 11 -10.16 -13.57 2.23
N SER A 12 -8.97 -14.12 1.94
CA SER A 12 -7.80 -13.35 1.50
C SER A 12 -8.09 -12.49 0.27
N ALA A 13 -8.84 -12.99 -0.70
CA ALA A 13 -9.23 -12.25 -1.90
C ALA A 13 -10.05 -10.97 -1.58
N VAL A 14 -10.97 -11.06 -0.62
CA VAL A 14 -11.80 -9.92 -0.21
C VAL A 14 -10.97 -8.90 0.56
N ILE A 15 -10.14 -9.38 1.49
CA ILE A 15 -9.25 -8.54 2.30
C ILE A 15 -8.26 -7.80 1.39
N LEU A 16 -7.64 -8.50 0.44
CA LEU A 16 -6.70 -7.93 -0.51
C LEU A 16 -7.36 -6.85 -1.38
N LYS A 17 -8.56 -7.10 -1.90
CA LYS A 17 -9.32 -6.10 -2.68
C LYS A 17 -9.58 -4.83 -1.88
N GLU A 18 -9.89 -4.93 -0.58
CA GLU A 18 -10.06 -3.76 0.28
C GLU A 18 -8.73 -3.04 0.56
N MET A 19 -7.63 -3.77 0.76
CA MET A 19 -6.29 -3.18 0.90
C MET A 19 -5.88 -2.39 -0.34
N PHE A 20 -6.07 -2.94 -1.55
CA PHE A 20 -5.77 -2.23 -2.80
C PHE A 20 -6.60 -0.96 -2.96
N LYS A 21 -7.89 -0.98 -2.58
CA LYS A 21 -8.72 0.23 -2.57
C LYS A 21 -8.15 1.30 -1.64
N LYS A 22 -7.67 0.92 -0.45
CA LYS A 22 -7.02 1.84 0.49
C LYS A 22 -5.75 2.44 -0.10
N VAL A 23 -4.88 1.63 -0.69
CA VAL A 23 -3.66 2.12 -1.37
C VAL A 23 -4.01 3.12 -2.46
N LYS A 24 -4.98 2.79 -3.33
CA LYS A 24 -5.42 3.68 -4.42
C LYS A 24 -5.94 5.02 -3.90
N ALA A 25 -6.74 4.99 -2.83
CA ALA A 25 -7.25 6.20 -2.19
C ALA A 25 -6.11 7.04 -1.58
N ALA A 26 -5.17 6.41 -0.87
CA ALA A 26 -4.02 7.08 -0.28
C ALA A 26 -3.09 7.67 -1.35
N ARG A 27 -2.81 6.94 -2.45
CA ARG A 27 -2.03 7.44 -3.60
C ARG A 27 -2.67 8.66 -4.25
N SER A 28 -3.98 8.66 -4.43
CA SER A 28 -4.69 9.83 -4.96
C SER A 28 -4.53 11.05 -4.05
N LYS A 29 -4.57 10.87 -2.73
CA LYS A 29 -4.33 11.96 -1.76
C LYS A 29 -2.87 12.40 -1.75
N LEU A 30 -1.92 11.46 -1.81
CA LEU A 30 -0.49 11.73 -1.89
C LEU A 30 -0.14 12.56 -3.12
N ALA A 31 -0.60 12.16 -4.31
CA ALA A 31 -0.37 12.89 -5.55
C ALA A 31 -0.89 14.34 -5.48
N LYS A 32 -2.08 14.54 -4.90
CA LYS A 32 -2.62 15.90 -4.67
C LYS A 32 -1.82 16.68 -3.63
N ALA A 33 -1.30 16.03 -2.59
CA ALA A 33 -0.45 16.67 -1.59
C ALA A 33 0.90 17.09 -2.19
N GLN A 34 1.53 16.23 -3.00
CA GLN A 34 2.78 16.52 -3.71
C GLN A 34 2.62 17.65 -4.71
N GLN A 35 1.52 17.68 -5.48
CA GLN A 35 1.23 18.79 -6.39
C GLN A 35 1.11 20.13 -5.64
N ARG A 36 0.44 20.12 -4.48
CA ARG A 36 0.33 21.31 -3.62
C ARG A 36 1.69 21.70 -3.04
N GLU A 37 2.49 20.73 -2.61
CA GLU A 37 3.84 20.97 -2.08
C GLU A 37 4.74 21.62 -3.13
N ALA A 38 4.79 21.07 -4.34
CA ALA A 38 5.56 21.61 -5.46
C ALA A 38 5.15 23.05 -5.79
N SER A 39 3.84 23.34 -5.78
CA SER A 39 3.34 24.71 -5.98
C SER A 39 3.77 25.68 -4.88
N LEU A 40 3.76 25.24 -3.61
CA LEU A 40 4.16 26.07 -2.47
C LEU A 40 5.69 26.23 -2.38
N ALA A 41 6.46 25.27 -2.88
CA ALA A 41 7.91 25.34 -2.90
C ALA A 41 8.48 26.50 -3.74
N LEU A 42 7.68 27.04 -4.68
CA LEU A 42 8.09 28.13 -5.58
C LEU A 42 8.05 29.53 -4.93
N GLY A 43 7.53 29.68 -3.70
CA GLY A 43 7.47 30.99 -3.05
C GLY A 43 6.90 31.05 -1.64
N ASP A 44 6.24 29.99 -1.17
CA ASP A 44 5.56 29.93 0.14
C ASP A 44 6.29 29.03 1.14
N VAL A 45 7.57 28.71 0.88
CA VAL A 45 8.41 27.92 1.79
C VAL A 45 8.50 28.62 3.15
N GLY A 46 8.33 27.85 4.23
CA GLY A 46 8.37 28.36 5.60
C GLY A 46 7.02 28.83 6.16
N THR A 47 5.98 28.93 5.33
CA THR A 47 4.63 29.20 5.81
C THR A 47 4.04 28.00 6.56
N SER A 48 3.09 28.25 7.47
CA SER A 48 2.33 27.16 8.13
C SER A 48 1.64 26.25 7.11
N ARG A 49 1.17 26.82 5.99
CA ARG A 49 0.54 26.07 4.90
C ARG A 49 1.51 25.11 4.20
N TYR A 50 2.75 25.54 3.97
CA TYR A 50 3.81 24.68 3.41
C TYR A 50 4.11 23.50 4.34
N TRP A 51 4.37 23.77 5.64
CA TRP A 51 4.66 22.71 6.61
C TRP A 51 3.50 21.73 6.79
N LYS A 52 2.26 22.22 6.80
CA LYS A 52 1.08 21.36 6.83
C LYS A 52 1.02 20.44 5.59
N THR A 53 1.28 20.99 4.41
CA THR A 53 1.26 20.20 3.16
C THR A 53 2.37 19.16 3.14
N LYS A 54 3.56 19.50 3.64
CA LYS A 54 4.65 18.53 3.80
C LYS A 54 4.27 17.41 4.77
N GLY A 55 3.62 17.75 5.89
CA GLY A 55 3.06 16.76 6.81
C GLY A 55 1.99 15.86 6.18
N ASP A 56 1.12 16.41 5.33
CA ASP A 56 0.15 15.61 4.55
C ASP A 56 0.88 14.58 3.64
N VAL A 57 1.96 14.99 2.96
CA VAL A 57 2.75 14.10 2.08
C VAL A 57 3.35 12.94 2.89
N GLU A 58 4.03 13.25 3.99
CA GLU A 58 4.63 12.24 4.88
C GLU A 58 3.56 11.30 5.45
N PHE A 59 2.41 11.85 5.84
CA PHE A 59 1.29 11.08 6.37
C PHE A 59 0.74 10.08 5.35
N TYR A 60 0.43 10.51 4.13
CA TYR A 60 -0.12 9.61 3.11
C TYR A 60 0.91 8.59 2.62
N TYR A 61 2.19 8.95 2.57
CA TYR A 61 3.25 8.00 2.31
C TYR A 61 3.27 6.88 3.37
N LYS A 62 3.21 7.25 4.66
CA LYS A 62 3.15 6.28 5.76
C LYS A 62 1.88 5.44 5.72
N GLU A 63 0.74 6.00 5.35
CA GLU A 63 -0.53 5.27 5.19
C GLU A 63 -0.38 4.14 4.15
N ILE A 64 0.26 4.41 3.01
CA ILE A 64 0.55 3.40 1.98
C ILE A 64 1.48 2.31 2.54
N GLN A 65 2.58 2.69 3.21
CA GLN A 65 3.54 1.75 3.79
C GLN A 65 2.89 0.82 4.84
N ASN A 66 1.99 1.35 5.66
CA ASN A 66 1.25 0.54 6.63
C ASN A 66 0.35 -0.49 5.94
N VAL A 67 -0.35 -0.11 4.86
CA VAL A 67 -1.17 -1.07 4.12
C VAL A 67 -0.32 -2.17 3.48
N TYR A 68 0.88 -1.84 2.98
CA TYR A 68 1.80 -2.87 2.48
C TYR A 68 2.32 -3.78 3.59
N SER A 69 2.54 -3.27 4.80
CA SER A 69 2.85 -4.09 5.99
C SER A 69 1.72 -5.09 6.26
N ASP A 70 0.47 -4.63 6.29
CA ASP A 70 -0.69 -5.51 6.51
C ASP A 70 -0.85 -6.54 5.38
N MET A 71 -0.55 -6.15 4.13
CA MET A 71 -0.55 -7.06 2.98
C MET A 71 0.53 -8.14 3.10
N PHE A 72 1.71 -7.78 3.61
CA PHE A 72 2.80 -8.72 3.87
C PHE A 72 2.44 -9.72 4.98
N GLU A 73 1.79 -9.27 6.06
CA GLU A 73 1.27 -10.18 7.08
C GLU A 73 0.25 -11.16 6.49
N LEU A 74 -0.69 -10.67 5.68
CA LEU A 74 -1.66 -11.52 4.98
C LEU A 74 -0.97 -12.53 4.05
N ASP A 75 0.09 -12.12 3.35
CA ASP A 75 0.92 -12.98 2.51
C ASP A 75 1.53 -14.13 3.32
N CYS A 76 2.17 -13.83 4.45
CA CYS A 76 2.74 -14.86 5.33
C CYS A 76 1.73 -15.92 5.80
N PHE A 77 0.47 -15.55 6.03
CA PHE A 77 -0.56 -16.50 6.49
C PHE A 77 -1.27 -17.25 5.37
N SER A 78 -1.48 -16.60 4.23
CA SER A 78 -2.32 -17.13 3.16
C SER A 78 -1.53 -17.70 1.99
N MET A 79 -0.26 -17.30 1.81
CA MET A 79 0.55 -17.54 0.61
C MET A 79 -0.25 -17.18 -0.65
N TRP A 80 -0.96 -16.05 -0.61
CA TRP A 80 -1.86 -15.63 -1.68
C TRP A 80 -1.18 -15.39 -3.04
N PRO A 81 0.11 -15.00 -3.13
CA PRO A 81 0.78 -14.91 -4.43
C PRO A 81 0.96 -16.29 -5.09
N ASP A 82 1.18 -17.34 -4.29
CA ASP A 82 1.43 -18.71 -4.76
C ASP A 82 0.16 -19.54 -4.92
N LYS A 83 -0.90 -19.22 -4.15
CA LYS A 83 -2.18 -19.91 -4.26
C LYS A 83 -2.97 -19.38 -5.44
N THR A 84 -3.17 -20.26 -6.42
CA THR A 84 -3.90 -20.03 -7.68
C THR A 84 -5.39 -19.75 -7.45
N ASN A 85 -5.71 -18.59 -6.89
CA ASN A 85 -7.05 -18.04 -6.93
C ASN A 85 -7.14 -17.12 -8.14
N GLN A 86 -7.78 -17.60 -9.20
CA GLN A 86 -7.91 -16.89 -10.48
C GLN A 86 -8.46 -15.47 -10.29
N ASP A 87 -9.37 -15.26 -9.33
CA ASP A 87 -9.93 -13.94 -9.03
C ASP A 87 -8.91 -12.98 -8.41
N ILE A 88 -7.97 -13.50 -7.61
CA ILE A 88 -6.88 -12.71 -7.04
C ILE A 88 -5.92 -12.32 -8.16
N TYR A 89 -5.52 -13.28 -8.99
CA TYR A 89 -4.59 -13.05 -10.09
C TYR A 89 -5.13 -12.01 -11.08
N SER A 90 -6.38 -12.16 -11.56
CA SER A 90 -6.99 -11.18 -12.45
C SER A 90 -7.14 -9.80 -11.80
N PHE A 91 -7.41 -9.74 -10.49
CA PHE A 91 -7.50 -8.47 -9.78
C PHE A 91 -6.13 -7.78 -9.63
N VAL A 92 -5.08 -8.54 -9.31
CA VAL A 92 -3.70 -8.06 -9.20
C VAL A 92 -3.22 -7.54 -10.55
N MET A 93 -3.47 -8.26 -11.64
CA MET A 93 -3.09 -7.83 -13.00
C MET A 93 -3.79 -6.53 -13.41
N ASN A 94 -5.02 -6.29 -12.96
CA ASN A 94 -5.72 -5.03 -13.19
C ASN A 94 -5.20 -3.85 -12.33
N ASN A 95 -4.33 -4.12 -11.37
CA ASN A 95 -3.72 -3.14 -10.46
C ASN A 95 -2.21 -3.44 -10.31
N GLU A 96 -1.56 -3.79 -11.44
CA GLU A 96 -0.17 -4.24 -11.49
C GLU A 96 0.78 -3.25 -10.83
N ASP A 97 0.55 -1.95 -11.04
CA ASP A 97 1.34 -0.87 -10.45
C ASP A 97 1.36 -0.88 -8.91
N ILE A 98 0.22 -1.18 -8.27
CA ILE A 98 0.16 -1.32 -6.80
C ILE A 98 0.89 -2.59 -6.35
N PHE A 99 0.82 -3.65 -7.16
CA PHE A 99 1.46 -4.91 -6.83
C PHE A 99 2.98 -4.84 -6.97
N GLU A 100 3.50 -4.20 -8.01
CA GLU A 100 4.94 -3.92 -8.17
C GLU A 100 5.48 -3.11 -6.98
N GLU A 101 4.80 -2.03 -6.58
CA GLU A 101 5.15 -1.24 -5.40
C GLU A 101 5.17 -2.09 -4.11
N TYR A 102 4.23 -3.04 -3.98
CA TYR A 102 4.23 -4.01 -2.88
C TYR A 102 5.42 -4.98 -2.95
N ILE A 103 5.76 -5.51 -4.12
CA ILE A 103 6.93 -6.39 -4.28
C ILE A 103 8.21 -5.66 -3.90
N ASP A 104 8.37 -4.41 -4.32
CA ASP A 104 9.50 -3.55 -3.94
C ASP A 104 9.54 -3.30 -2.42
N TYR A 105 8.38 -3.05 -1.80
CA TYR A 105 8.26 -2.96 -0.35
C TYR A 105 8.75 -4.24 0.35
N VAL A 106 8.32 -5.41 -0.12
CA VAL A 106 8.73 -6.70 0.46
C VAL A 106 10.22 -6.94 0.27
N ALA A 107 10.77 -6.65 -0.91
CA ALA A 107 12.21 -6.77 -1.17
C ALA A 107 13.03 -5.88 -0.21
N THR A 108 12.60 -4.63 -0.02
CA THR A 108 13.28 -3.67 0.86
C THR A 108 13.20 -4.06 2.34
N ASN A 109 12.05 -4.56 2.81
CA ASN A 109 11.88 -4.98 4.21
C ASN A 109 12.51 -6.35 4.52
N ARG A 110 12.72 -7.20 3.50
CA ARG A 110 13.48 -8.44 3.66
C ARG A 110 14.98 -8.17 3.82
N LEU A 111 15.53 -7.20 3.10
CA LEU A 111 16.95 -6.82 3.15
C LEU A 111 17.35 -6.07 4.43
N SER A 112 16.39 -5.49 5.15
CA SER A 112 16.64 -4.77 6.41
C SER A 112 16.61 -5.67 7.66
N ASN A 113 16.19 -6.93 7.51
CA ASN A 113 16.13 -7.94 8.58
C ASN A 113 17.16 -9.07 8.40
N SER A 114 18.08 -8.95 7.44
CA SER A 114 19.16 -9.88 7.11
C SER A 114 20.53 -9.27 7.37
#